data_AF-A0A9E4FKB1-F1
#
_entry.id   AF-A0A9E4FKB1-F1
#
_cell.length_a   1.000
_cell.length_b   1.000
_cell.length_c   1.000
_cell.angle_alpha   90.00
_cell.angle_beta   90.00
_cell.angle_gamma   90.00
#
_symmetry.space_group_name_H-M   'P 1'
#
loop_
_entity.id
_entity.type
_entity.pdbx_description
1 polymer ?
#
loop_
_entity_poly.entity_id
_entity_poly.type
_entity_poly.pdbx_seq_one_letter_code
_entity_poly.pdbx_strand_id
1 'polypeptide(L)'
;MQEELSFEEAFDRLGETVQALESGGLTLESATNLYEEGMRLVKLCNRLLSEAELKVTQLKDVYSERSPHTALDDFLPFEEEK
;
A
#
# COMPACT_ATOMS: atom_id res chain seq x y z
N MET A 1 21.88 -10.73 -4.06
CA MET A 1 20.68 -10.11 -4.66
C MET A 1 19.54 -10.39 -3.70
N GLN A 2 19.02 -9.38 -3.03
CA GLN A 2 17.77 -9.52 -2.27
C GLN A 2 16.66 -9.34 -3.29
N GLU A 3 15.86 -10.38 -3.54
CA GLU A 3 14.61 -10.25 -4.26
C GLU A 3 13.72 -9.31 -3.44
N GLU A 4 13.39 -8.14 -3.98
CA GLU A 4 12.39 -7.28 -3.35
C GLU A 4 11.03 -7.99 -3.43
N LEU A 5 10.40 -8.21 -2.28
CA LEU A 5 9.07 -8.78 -2.19
C LEU A 5 8.07 -7.92 -2.98
N SER A 6 7.12 -8.56 -3.65
CA SER A 6 5.95 -7.88 -4.20
C SER A 6 5.07 -7.28 -3.08
N PHE A 7 4.12 -6.42 -3.46
CA PHE A 7 3.21 -5.83 -2.50
C PHE A 7 2.36 -6.90 -1.80
N GLU A 8 1.85 -7.85 -2.59
CA GLU A 8 1.01 -8.96 -2.15
C GLU A 8 1.79 -9.83 -1.15
N GLU A 9 3.03 -10.22 -1.49
CA GLU A 9 3.86 -11.02 -0.58
C GLU A 9 4.23 -10.27 0.72
N ALA A 10 4.53 -8.97 0.63
CA ALA A 10 4.84 -8.16 1.80
C ALA A 10 3.61 -7.98 2.70
N PHE A 11 2.42 -7.83 2.10
CA PHE A 11 1.16 -7.68 2.82
C PHE A 11 0.73 -8.99 3.49
N ASP A 12 0.87 -10.12 2.81
CA ASP A 12 0.57 -11.44 3.37
C ASP A 12 1.47 -11.73 4.58
N ARG A 13 2.78 -11.51 4.44
CA ARG A 13 3.73 -11.65 5.56
C ARG A 13 3.43 -10.71 6.72
N LEU A 14 2.96 -9.49 6.44
CA LEU A 14 2.57 -8.55 7.49
C LEU A 14 1.36 -9.10 8.24
N GLY A 15 0.38 -9.66 7.53
CA GLY A 15 -0.78 -10.33 8.12
C GLY A 15 -0.38 -11.49 9.03
N GLU A 16 0.51 -12.37 8.57
CA GLU A 16 1.04 -13.48 9.37
C GLU A 16 1.76 -12.97 10.63
N THR A 17 2.56 -11.91 10.49
CA THR A 17 3.28 -11.28 11.62
C THR A 17 2.31 -10.73 12.66
N VAL A 18 1.26 -10.03 12.23
CA VAL A 18 0.22 -9.51 13.12
C VAL A 18 -0.52 -10.65 13.81
N GLN A 19 -0.91 -11.69 13.06
CA GLN A 19 -1.59 -12.85 13.62
C GLN A 19 -0.74 -13.57 14.68
N ALA A 20 0.56 -13.69 14.46
CA ALA A 20 1.49 -14.27 15.43
C ALA A 20 1.60 -13.42 16.70
N LEU A 21 1.65 -12.09 16.57
CA LEU A 21 1.66 -11.16 17.70
C LEU A 21 0.35 -11.22 18.50
N GLU A 22 -0.80 -11.29 17.83
CA GLU A 22 -2.13 -11.37 18.45
C GLU A 22 -2.38 -12.71 19.15
N SER A 23 -1.85 -13.80 18.59
CA SER A 23 -1.99 -15.15 19.17
C SER A 23 -1.32 -15.27 20.54
N GLY A 24 -0.34 -14.41 20.84
CA GLY A 24 0.40 -14.45 22.09
C GLY A 24 1.25 -15.71 22.23
N GLY A 25 1.67 -16.03 23.47
CA GLY A 25 2.54 -17.19 23.73
C GLY A 25 4.00 -17.02 23.27
N LEU A 26 4.36 -15.81 22.84
CA LEU A 26 5.71 -15.45 22.42
C LEU A 26 6.55 -15.00 23.62
N THR A 27 7.86 -15.25 23.56
CA THR A 27 8.81 -14.60 24.46
C THR A 27 8.91 -13.11 24.14
N LEU A 28 9.41 -12.31 25.08
CA LEU A 28 9.63 -10.88 24.85
C LEU A 28 10.56 -10.62 23.64
N GLU A 29 11.60 -11.44 23.49
CA GLU A 29 12.54 -11.35 22.36
C GLU A 29 11.83 -11.67 21.03
N SER A 30 11.06 -12.76 20.96
CA SER A 30 10.31 -13.13 19.76
C SER A 30 9.27 -12.07 19.39
N ALA A 31 8.55 -11.51 20.37
CA ALA A 31 7.58 -10.45 20.15
C ALA A 31 8.26 -9.16 19.62
N THR A 32 9.44 -8.83 20.15
CA THR A 32 10.22 -7.66 19.69
C THR A 32 10.70 -7.86 18.25
N ASN A 33 11.20 -9.05 17.91
CA ASN A 33 11.66 -9.37 16.55
C ASN A 33 10.51 -9.31 15.53
N LEU A 34 9.35 -9.90 15.85
CA LEU A 34 8.17 -9.84 14.99
C LEU A 34 7.66 -8.40 14.82
N TYR A 35 7.70 -7.59 15.88
CA TYR A 35 7.34 -6.18 15.79
C TYR A 35 8.28 -5.42 14.84
N GLU A 36 9.59 -5.62 14.93
CA GLU A 36 10.54 -5.01 14.00
C GLU A 36 10.32 -5.44 12.55
N GLU A 37 10.04 -6.73 12.34
CA GLU A 37 9.71 -7.26 11.02
C GLU A 37 8.43 -6.63 10.47
N GLY A 38 7.37 -6.56 11.27
CA GLY A 38 6.13 -5.87 10.92
C GLY A 38 6.37 -4.41 10.53
N MET A 39 7.20 -3.68 11.27
CA MET A 39 7.56 -2.30 10.94
C MET A 39 8.30 -2.18 9.60
N ARG A 40 9.19 -3.13 9.28
CA ARG A 40 9.87 -3.18 7.98
C ARG A 40 8.89 -3.47 6.85
N LEU A 41 7.97 -4.41 7.04
CA LEU A 41 6.95 -4.76 6.06
C LEU A 41 5.99 -3.59 5.80
N VAL A 42 5.51 -2.90 6.84
CA VAL A 42 4.68 -1.69 6.71
C VAL A 42 5.41 -0.63 5.89
N LYS A 43 6.70 -0.39 6.15
CA LYS A 43 7.49 0.58 5.39
C LYS A 43 7.63 0.17 3.92
N LEU A 44 7.80 -1.12 3.64
CA LEU A 44 7.88 -1.66 2.29
C LEU A 44 6.55 -1.48 1.55
N CYS A 45 5.43 -1.88 2.15
CA CYS A 45 4.10 -1.75 1.57
C CYS A 45 3.79 -0.29 1.21
N ASN A 46 4.06 0.65 2.14
CA ASN A 46 3.85 2.08 1.87
C ASN A 46 4.68 2.57 0.69
N ARG A 47 5.96 2.16 0.60
CA ARG A 47 6.82 2.54 -0.53
C ARG A 47 6.25 2.03 -1.86
N LEU A 48 5.85 0.76 -1.92
CA LEU A 48 5.30 0.16 -3.14
C LEU A 48 4.00 0.86 -3.56
N LEU A 49 3.13 1.21 -2.60
CA LEU A 49 1.91 1.97 -2.86
C LEU A 49 2.22 3.38 -3.38
N SER A 50 3.16 4.10 -2.77
CA SER A 50 3.57 5.43 -3.23
C SER A 50 4.17 5.40 -4.64
N GLU A 51 4.98 4.39 -4.96
CA GLU A 51 5.52 4.20 -6.31
C GLU A 51 4.41 3.91 -7.34
N ALA A 52 3.40 3.12 -6.96
CA ALA A 52 2.24 2.85 -7.82
C ALA A 52 1.39 4.10 -8.04
N GLU A 53 1.09 4.85 -6.97
CA GLU A 53 0.34 6.11 -7.03
C GLU A 53 1.03 7.16 -7.91
N LEU A 54 2.36 7.29 -7.78
CA LEU A 54 3.14 8.19 -8.62
C LEU A 54 3.04 7.81 -10.11
N LYS A 55 3.15 6.52 -10.44
CA LYS A 55 3.00 6.04 -11.83
C LYS A 55 1.61 6.33 -12.38
N VAL A 56 0.56 6.10 -11.59
CA VAL A 56 -0.83 6.39 -12.00
C VAL A 56 -1.02 7.88 -12.23
N THR A 57 -0.51 8.72 -11.33
CA THR A 57 -0.60 10.19 -11.46
C THR A 57 0.12 10.69 -12.72
N GLN A 58 1.36 10.24 -12.95
CA GLN A 58 2.10 10.59 -14.17
C GLN A 58 1.38 10.17 -15.45
N LEU A 59 0.77 8.99 -15.47
CA LEU A 59 -0.03 8.55 -16.61
C LEU A 59 -1.24 9.47 -16.80
N LYS A 60 -1.98 9.81 -15.75
CA LYS A 60 -3.12 10.74 -15.82
C LYS A 60 -2.73 12.10 -16.39
N ASP A 61 -1.60 12.66 -15.96
CA ASP A 61 -1.10 13.94 -16.46
C ASP A 61 -0.79 13.86 -17.96
N VAL A 62 -0.08 12.81 -18.39
CA VAL A 62 0.25 12.57 -19.81
C VAL A 62 -1.01 12.41 -20.67
N TYR A 63 -2.04 11.73 -20.18
CA TYR A 63 -3.31 11.58 -20.91
C TYR A 63 -4.13 12.89 -20.91
N SER A 64 -4.08 13.69 -19.85
CA SER A 64 -4.77 14.98 -19.77
C SER A 64 -4.15 16.04 -20.68
N GLU A 65 -2.83 16.04 -20.86
CA GLU A 65 -2.14 16.96 -21.78
C GLU A 65 -2.32 16.59 -23.27
N ARG A 66 -2.64 15.32 -23.57
CA ARG A 66 -2.79 14.81 -24.95
C ARG A 66 -4.23 14.84 -25.48
N SER A 67 -5.19 15.37 -24.74
CA SER A 67 -6.56 15.60 -25.21
C SER A 67 -7.17 16.84 -24.55
N PRO A 68 -7.37 17.97 -25.27
CA PRO A 68 -7.96 19.18 -24.70
C PRO A 68 -9.44 19.08 -24.30
N HIS A 69 -10.07 17.91 -24.39
CA HIS A 69 -11.46 17.72 -23.97
C HIS A 69 -11.73 16.23 -23.70
N THR A 70 -11.81 15.85 -22.43
CA THR A 70 -12.91 15.04 -21.92
C THR A 70 -12.93 15.17 -20.41
N ALA A 71 -13.99 15.79 -19.92
CA ALA A 71 -14.24 16.09 -18.53
C ALA A 71 -14.30 14.79 -17.71
N LEU A 72 -13.35 14.65 -16.78
CA LEU A 72 -13.51 13.77 -15.62
C LEU A 72 -14.29 14.49 -14.50
N ASP A 73 -15.03 15.55 -14.83
CA ASP A 73 -16.14 16.07 -14.01
C ASP A 73 -17.41 15.20 -14.16
N ASP A 74 -17.49 14.32 -15.16
CA ASP A 74 -18.67 13.45 -15.39
C ASP A 74 -18.75 12.22 -14.46
N PHE A 75 -17.74 11.97 -13.62
CA PHE A 75 -17.67 10.79 -12.75
C PHE A 75 -17.77 11.08 -11.24
N LEU A 76 -18.45 12.17 -10.88
CA LEU A 76 -18.97 12.37 -9.52
C LEU A 76 -20.49 12.15 -9.48
N PRO A 77 -20.99 10.90 -9.38
CA PRO A 77 -22.33 10.70 -8.86
C PRO A 77 -22.23 10.80 -7.34
N PHE A 78 -22.52 11.96 -6.77
CA PHE A 78 -23.16 12.16 -5.46
C PHE A 78 -23.05 13.65 -5.10
N GLU A 79 -23.92 14.47 -5.70
CA GLU A 79 -24.42 15.66 -5.01
C GLU A 79 -25.26 15.13 -3.84
N GLU A 80 -24.73 15.24 -2.62
CA GLU A 80 -25.47 14.97 -1.39
C GLU A 80 -26.43 16.15 -1.16
N GLU A 81 -27.65 16.02 -1.69
CA GLU A 81 -28.73 17.00 -1.51
C GLU A 81 -29.11 17.05 -0.02
N LYS A 82 -28.98 18.22 0.60
CA LYS A 82 -29.58 18.54 1.89
C LYS A 82 -30.34 19.86 1.82
#